data_AF-A0AB35UW68-F1
#
_entry.id   AF-A0AB35UW68-F1
#
_cell.length_a   1.000
_cell.length_b   1.000
_cell.length_c   1.000
_cell.angle_alpha   90.00
_cell.angle_beta   90.00
_cell.angle_gamma   90.00
#
_symmetry.space_group_name_H-M   'P 1'
#
loop_
_entity.id
_entity.type
_entity.pdbx_description
1 polymer ?
#
loop_
_entity_poly.entity_id
_entity_poly.type
_entity_poly.pdbx_seq_one_letter_code
_entity_poly.pdbx_strand_id
1 'polypeptide(L)'
;MAHVWQHTLGLNVALRGIEIGMRGGYYMTKAYDYDLICDDQYREFNQFNFEQQADIISHYFDAFYLPEEGHNAPKQRSKNEKQKFALKKVLAGFLQNPKNKDLVSKNYGKLYYGKDPLQY
;
A
#
# COMPACT_ATOMS: atom_id res chain seq x y z
N MET A 1 4.28 11.54 -1.27
CA MET A 1 4.51 11.86 0.16
C MET A 1 4.83 10.64 1.01
N ALA A 2 4.16 9.49 0.84
CA ALA A 2 4.41 8.30 1.65
C ALA A 2 5.90 7.83 1.67
N HIS A 3 6.60 7.90 0.53
CA HIS A 3 8.04 7.57 0.50
C HIS A 3 8.91 8.55 1.31
N VAL A 4 8.55 9.84 1.36
CA VAL A 4 9.23 10.81 2.24
C VAL A 4 9.01 10.43 3.68
N TRP A 5 7.76 10.09 4.06
CA TRP A 5 7.45 9.57 5.39
C TRP A 5 8.28 8.33 5.75
N GLN A 6 8.33 7.33 4.88
CA GLN A 6 9.16 6.12 5.06
C GLN A 6 10.65 6.46 5.24
N HIS A 7 11.18 7.35 4.40
CA HIS A 7 12.57 7.79 4.48
C HIS A 7 12.87 8.51 5.80
N THR A 8 11.99 9.41 6.25
CA THR A 8 12.17 10.13 7.53
C THR A 8 12.19 9.22 8.75
N LEU A 9 11.57 8.02 8.66
CA LEU A 9 11.59 7.02 9.72
C LEU A 9 12.77 6.03 9.62
N GLY A 10 13.64 6.18 8.63
CA GLY A 10 14.88 5.41 8.48
C GLY A 10 14.85 4.35 7.38
N LEU A 11 13.80 4.27 6.56
CA LEU A 11 13.81 3.37 5.40
C LEU A 11 14.70 3.93 4.28
N ASN A 12 15.68 3.16 3.84
CA ASN A 12 16.38 3.48 2.59
C ASN A 12 15.49 3.10 1.40
N VAL A 13 14.65 4.04 0.98
CA VAL A 13 13.68 3.88 -0.12
C VAL A 13 14.38 3.55 -1.44
N ALA A 14 15.53 4.16 -1.73
CA ALA A 14 16.28 3.91 -2.96
C ALA A 14 16.76 2.45 -3.05
N LEU A 15 17.40 1.94 -1.99
CA LEU A 15 17.82 0.54 -1.93
C LEU A 15 16.62 -0.42 -2.02
N ARG A 16 15.51 -0.08 -1.37
CA ARG A 16 14.28 -0.88 -1.45
C ARG A 16 13.69 -0.91 -2.85
N GLY A 17 13.67 0.21 -3.57
CA GLY A 17 13.22 0.27 -4.95
C GLY A 17 14.10 -0.56 -5.89
N ILE A 18 15.43 -0.48 -5.73
CA ILE A 18 16.38 -1.31 -6.49
C ILE A 18 16.12 -2.79 -6.21
N GLU A 19 15.94 -3.18 -4.94
CA GLU A 19 15.67 -4.56 -4.58
C GLU A 19 14.35 -5.10 -5.16
N ILE A 20 13.27 -4.32 -5.08
CA ILE A 20 11.99 -4.67 -5.71
C ILE A 20 12.18 -4.81 -7.23
N GLY A 21 12.90 -3.88 -7.86
CA GLY A 21 13.21 -3.92 -9.28
C GLY A 21 13.98 -5.18 -9.69
N MET A 22 15.05 -5.53 -8.97
CA MET A 22 15.86 -6.73 -9.23
C MET A 22 15.07 -8.03 -9.07
N ARG A 23 14.13 -8.05 -8.13
CA ARG A 23 13.26 -9.21 -7.93
C ARG A 23 12.13 -9.28 -8.97
N GLY A 24 11.91 -8.23 -9.75
CA GLY A 24 10.88 -8.16 -10.80
C GLY A 24 9.53 -7.63 -10.31
N GLY A 25 9.48 -6.96 -9.15
CA GLY A 25 8.23 -6.41 -8.62
C GLY A 25 7.59 -5.32 -9.48
N TYR A 26 8.36 -4.66 -10.34
CA TYR A 26 7.82 -3.71 -11.31
C TYR A 26 7.27 -4.36 -12.60
N TYR A 27 7.57 -5.65 -12.84
CA TYR A 27 6.95 -6.38 -13.93
C TYR A 27 5.46 -6.59 -13.64
N MET A 28 4.60 -6.09 -14.52
CA MET A 28 3.14 -6.13 -14.38
C MET A 28 2.66 -5.57 -13.03
N THR A 29 3.34 -4.54 -12.50
CA THR A 29 2.94 -3.81 -11.28
C THR A 29 2.73 -4.67 -10.02
N LYS A 30 3.36 -5.85 -9.93
CA LYS A 30 3.21 -6.80 -8.80
C LYS A 30 3.57 -6.23 -7.43
N ALA A 31 4.46 -5.24 -7.38
CA ALA A 31 4.83 -4.54 -6.16
C ALA A 31 3.70 -3.66 -5.61
N TYR A 32 2.68 -3.36 -6.41
CA TYR A 32 1.53 -2.52 -6.04
C TYR A 32 0.28 -3.34 -5.74
N ASP A 33 0.24 -4.61 -6.15
CA ASP A 33 -0.94 -5.46 -5.95
C ASP A 33 -1.16 -5.75 -4.46
N TYR A 34 -2.39 -5.60 -3.99
CA TYR A 34 -2.85 -6.04 -2.67
C TYR A 34 -4.38 -6.15 -2.66
N ASP A 35 -4.92 -6.95 -1.74
CA ASP A 35 -6.37 -7.05 -1.51
C ASP A 35 -6.69 -7.13 -0.01
N LEU A 36 -7.12 -6.02 0.57
CA LEU A 36 -7.44 -5.94 2.00
C LEU A 36 -8.77 -6.59 2.39
N ILE A 37 -9.58 -7.03 1.42
CA ILE A 37 -10.84 -7.73 1.69
C ILE A 37 -10.65 -9.25 1.59
N CYS A 38 -9.77 -9.71 0.70
CA CYS A 38 -9.54 -11.13 0.46
C CYS A 38 -8.18 -11.58 1.02
N ASP A 39 -7.15 -11.59 0.19
CA ASP A 39 -5.86 -12.25 0.45
C ASP A 39 -5.07 -11.63 1.62
N ASP A 40 -5.28 -10.33 1.87
CA ASP A 40 -4.49 -9.55 2.84
C ASP A 40 -5.32 -9.03 4.03
N GLN A 41 -6.56 -9.51 4.22
CA GLN A 41 -7.51 -9.01 5.23
C GLN A 41 -7.03 -9.07 6.70
N TYR A 42 -6.03 -9.93 6.99
CA TYR A 42 -5.44 -10.10 8.31
C TYR A 42 -4.02 -9.55 8.42
N ARG A 43 -3.51 -8.91 7.37
CA ARG A 43 -2.16 -8.34 7.39
C ARG A 43 -2.14 -7.02 8.15
N GLU A 44 -1.05 -6.83 8.88
CA GLU A 44 -0.71 -5.56 9.49
C GLU A 44 0.00 -4.65 8.49
N PHE A 45 -0.08 -3.33 8.70
CA PHE A 45 0.47 -2.34 7.78
C PHE A 45 1.96 -2.52 7.48
N ASN A 46 2.77 -2.91 8.47
CA ASN A 46 4.21 -3.12 8.31
C ASN A 46 4.58 -4.41 7.55
N GLN A 47 3.61 -5.29 7.28
CA GLN A 47 3.82 -6.54 6.52
C GLN A 47 3.73 -6.34 5.01
N PHE A 48 3.16 -5.22 4.58
CA PHE A 48 3.16 -4.76 3.19
C PHE A 48 4.53 -4.21 2.80
N ASN A 49 4.87 -4.31 1.52
CA ASN A 49 6.06 -3.69 0.98
C ASN A 49 5.90 -2.15 0.93
N PHE A 50 6.99 -1.42 0.74
CA PHE A 50 6.97 0.04 0.84
C PHE A 50 6.15 0.74 -0.28
N GLU A 51 5.99 0.12 -1.44
CA GLU A 51 5.11 0.61 -2.53
C GLU A 51 3.65 0.38 -2.15
N GLN A 52 3.28 -0.83 -1.73
CA GLN A 52 1.95 -1.13 -1.21
C GLN A 52 1.55 -0.20 -0.05
N GLN A 53 2.46 0.08 0.87
CA GLN A 53 2.20 1.04 1.96
C GLN A 53 1.87 2.44 1.43
N ALA A 54 2.56 2.89 0.38
CA ALA A 54 2.30 4.18 -0.24
C ALA A 54 0.92 4.22 -0.88
N ASP A 55 0.54 3.15 -1.59
CA ASP A 55 -0.78 3.02 -2.20
C ASP A 55 -1.89 2.90 -1.17
N ILE A 56 -1.72 2.10 -0.12
CA ILE A 56 -2.71 1.97 0.97
C ILE A 56 -2.98 3.35 1.61
N ILE A 57 -1.94 4.14 1.87
CA ILE A 57 -2.09 5.53 2.37
C ILE A 57 -2.86 6.38 1.36
N SER A 58 -2.45 6.34 0.09
CA SER A 58 -3.08 7.11 -0.99
C SER A 58 -4.57 6.78 -1.13
N HIS A 59 -4.89 5.49 -1.21
CA HIS A 59 -6.23 4.94 -1.37
C HIS A 59 -7.13 5.22 -0.16
N TYR A 60 -6.58 5.28 1.05
CA TYR A 60 -7.33 5.75 2.21
C TYR A 60 -7.75 7.22 2.08
N PHE A 61 -6.81 8.11 1.71
CA PHE A 61 -7.15 9.52 1.58
C PHE A 61 -8.12 9.77 0.43
N ASP A 62 -7.97 9.04 -0.67
CA ASP A 62 -8.93 8.95 -1.75
C ASP A 62 -10.32 8.52 -1.23
N ALA A 63 -10.42 7.35 -0.58
CA ALA A 63 -11.65 6.76 -0.01
C ALA A 63 -12.45 7.71 0.90
N PHE A 64 -11.74 8.52 1.70
CA PHE A 64 -12.36 9.31 2.76
C PHE A 64 -12.53 10.79 2.44
N TYR A 65 -11.71 11.38 1.56
CA TYR A 65 -11.62 12.84 1.46
C TYR A 65 -11.73 13.41 0.04
N LEU A 66 -11.61 12.58 -1.00
CA LEU A 66 -11.74 13.08 -2.38
C LEU A 66 -13.19 12.95 -2.89
N PRO A 67 -13.73 14.00 -3.54
CA PRO A 67 -15.06 13.98 -4.15
C PRO A 67 -15.07 13.09 -5.39
N GLU A 68 -16.23 12.50 -5.72
CA GLU A 68 -16.40 11.66 -6.91
C GLU A 68 -16.28 12.45 -8.22
N GLU A 69 -16.78 13.69 -8.23
CA GLU A 69 -16.74 14.56 -9.40
C GLU A 69 -15.31 14.99 -9.75
N GLY A 70 -14.91 14.78 -11.01
CA GLY A 70 -13.58 15.15 -11.51
C GLY A 70 -12.46 14.15 -11.19
N HIS A 71 -12.79 12.93 -10.75
CA HIS A 71 -11.77 11.93 -10.45
C HIS A 71 -11.12 11.36 -11.72
N ASN A 72 -9.79 11.49 -11.84
CA ASN A 72 -9.03 11.01 -13.00
C ASN A 72 -8.97 9.48 -13.13
N ALA A 73 -9.44 8.73 -12.13
CA ALA A 73 -9.36 7.26 -12.07
C ALA A 73 -10.61 6.65 -11.39
N PRO A 74 -11.79 6.68 -12.03
CA PRO A 74 -13.05 6.27 -11.43
C PRO A 74 -13.10 4.79 -11.03
N LYS A 75 -12.42 3.90 -11.78
CA LYS A 75 -12.32 2.47 -11.43
C LYS A 75 -11.56 2.25 -10.13
N GLN A 76 -10.42 2.93 -9.96
CA GLN A 76 -9.63 2.85 -8.73
C GLN A 76 -10.39 3.44 -7.54
N ARG A 77 -11.07 4.57 -7.74
CA ARG A 77 -11.96 5.18 -6.74
C ARG A 77 -12.99 4.19 -6.22
N SER A 78 -13.73 3.54 -7.13
CA SER A 78 -14.73 2.53 -6.76
C SER A 78 -14.13 1.36 -5.98
N LYS A 79 -12.93 0.90 -6.37
CA LYS A 79 -12.19 -0.13 -5.62
C LYS A 79 -11.81 0.36 -4.21
N ASN A 80 -11.30 1.57 -4.08
CA ASN A 80 -10.92 2.17 -2.79
C ASN A 80 -12.13 2.33 -1.87
N GLU A 81 -13.29 2.72 -2.41
CA GLU A 81 -14.54 2.83 -1.65
C GLU A 81 -15.03 1.48 -1.14
N LYS A 82 -14.99 0.43 -1.99
CA LYS A 82 -15.31 -0.93 -1.56
C LYS A 82 -14.40 -1.39 -0.41
N GLN A 83 -13.12 -1.02 -0.44
CA GLN A 83 -12.12 -1.38 0.58
C GLN A 83 -12.04 -0.37 1.75
N LYS A 84 -12.90 0.67 1.80
CA LYS A 84 -12.77 1.82 2.70
C LYS A 84 -12.59 1.46 4.18
N PHE A 85 -13.37 0.50 4.68
CA PHE A 85 -13.25 0.05 6.08
C PHE A 85 -11.97 -0.75 6.33
N ALA A 86 -11.57 -1.58 5.36
CA ALA A 86 -10.33 -2.35 5.43
C ALA A 86 -9.09 -1.43 5.39
N LEU A 87 -9.10 -0.40 4.54
CA LEU A 87 -8.10 0.67 4.50
C LEU A 87 -7.95 1.39 5.84
N LYS A 88 -9.08 1.81 6.45
CA LYS A 88 -9.06 2.44 7.77
C LYS A 88 -8.51 1.50 8.85
N LYS A 89 -8.88 0.22 8.80
CA LYS A 89 -8.44 -0.79 9.77
C LYS A 89 -6.93 -1.02 9.67
N VAL A 90 -6.40 -1.28 8.47
CA VAL A 90 -4.96 -1.54 8.29
C VAL A 90 -4.12 -0.31 8.66
N LEU A 91 -4.62 0.90 8.38
CA LEU A 91 -3.93 2.15 8.73
C LEU A 91 -4.16 2.64 10.16
N ALA A 92 -4.89 1.91 11.02
CA ALA A 92 -5.24 2.41 12.35
C ALA A 92 -4.02 2.87 13.16
N GLY A 93 -2.93 2.09 13.14
CA GLY A 93 -1.67 2.47 13.81
C GLY A 93 -1.01 3.71 13.20
N PHE A 94 -1.05 3.85 11.86
CA PHE A 94 -0.51 5.01 11.16
C PHE A 94 -1.30 6.28 11.47
N LEU A 95 -2.63 6.20 11.48
CA LEU A 95 -3.52 7.32 11.80
C LEU A 95 -3.39 7.75 13.26
N GLN A 96 -3.11 6.80 14.17
CA GLN A 96 -2.88 7.09 15.58
C GLN A 96 -1.52 7.73 15.82
N ASN A 97 -0.46 7.20 15.24
CA ASN A 97 0.90 7.72 15.40
C ASN A 97 1.74 7.48 14.14
N PRO A 98 1.77 8.44 13.20
CA PRO A 98 2.57 8.30 11.99
C PRO A 98 4.08 8.36 12.28
N LYS A 99 4.52 8.74 13.48
CA LYS A 99 5.95 8.73 13.86
C LYS A 99 6.41 7.37 14.39
N ASN A 100 5.51 6.39 14.52
CA ASN A 100 5.88 5.05 14.95
C ASN A 100 6.71 4.33 13.87
N LYS A 101 7.99 4.11 14.16
CA LYS A 101 8.93 3.44 13.24
C LYS A 101 8.58 1.98 12.99
N ASP A 102 7.87 1.32 13.90
CA ASP A 102 7.48 -0.09 13.75
C ASP A 102 6.43 -0.32 12.64
N LEU A 103 5.84 0.77 12.15
CA LEU A 103 4.89 0.77 11.04
C LEU A 103 5.56 0.76 9.66
N VAL A 104 6.85 1.09 9.59
CA VAL A 104 7.59 1.07 8.33
C VAL A 104 7.68 -0.37 7.82
N SER A 105 7.55 -0.53 6.50
CA SER A 105 7.63 -1.83 5.84
C SER A 105 8.84 -2.65 6.31
N LYS A 106 8.56 -3.86 6.80
CA LYS A 106 9.55 -4.87 7.16
C LYS A 106 9.80 -5.86 6.02
N ASN A 107 8.96 -5.85 4.99
CA ASN A 107 8.90 -6.85 3.95
C ASN A 107 9.39 -6.30 2.61
N TYR A 108 10.07 -7.14 1.83
CA TYR A 108 10.74 -6.78 0.58
C TYR A 108 9.89 -7.13 -0.67
N GLY A 109 8.57 -7.27 -0.53
CA GLY A 109 7.67 -7.57 -1.66
C GLY A 109 7.44 -9.05 -1.94
N LYS A 110 7.42 -9.92 -0.90
CA LYS A 110 7.25 -11.37 -1.07
C LYS A 110 5.88 -11.84 -1.60
N LEU A 111 4.92 -10.94 -1.85
CA LEU A 111 3.50 -11.30 -1.94
C LEU A 111 3.04 -11.86 -3.30
N TYR A 112 3.73 -11.58 -4.41
CA TYR A 112 3.31 -12.06 -5.74
C TYR A 112 4.45 -12.56 -6.64
N TYR A 113 5.52 -13.13 -6.04
CA TYR A 113 6.48 -13.91 -6.83
C TYR A 113 5.85 -15.25 -7.23
N GLY A 114 5.21 -15.25 -8.40
CA GLY A 114 4.70 -16.48 -9.05
C GLY A 114 3.23 -16.82 -8.79
N LYS A 115 2.41 -15.88 -8.28
CA LYS A 115 0.95 -16.03 -8.25
C LYS A 115 0.29 -14.77 -8.81
N ASP A 116 -0.72 -14.96 -9.65
CA ASP A 116 -1.57 -13.86 -10.09
C ASP A 116 -2.51 -13.47 -8.94
N PRO A 117 -2.61 -12.18 -8.58
CA PRO A 117 -3.60 -11.72 -7.61
C PRO A 117 -5.00 -12.01 -8.13
N LEU A 118 -5.91 -12.43 -7.25
CA LEU A 118 -7.34 -12.45 -7.58
C LEU A 118 -7.81 -11.01 -7.76
N GLN A 119 -8.11 -10.61 -9.00
CA GLN A 119 -8.61 -9.28 -9.32
C GLN A 119 -10.14 -9.28 -9.31
N TYR A 120 -10.73 -8.39 -8.50
CA TYR A 120 -12.17 -8.03 -8.52
C TYR A 120 -12.37 -6.62 -9.08
#